data_AF-A0A413VW12-F1
#
_entry.id   AF-A0A413VW12-F1
#
_cell.length_a   1.000
_cell.length_b   1.000
_cell.length_c   1.000
_cell.angle_alpha   90.00
_cell.angle_beta   90.00
_cell.angle_gamma   90.00
#
_symmetry.space_group_name_H-M   'P 1'
#
loop_
_entity.id
_entity.type
_entity.pdbx_description
1 polymer ?
#
loop_
_entity_poly.entity_id
_entity_poly.type
_entity_poly.pdbx_seq_one_letter_code
_entity_poly.pdbx_strand_id
1 'polypeptide(L)'
;MKRILTTIQKEANKILLLTVLAGAMASCDSILDFEEGDCSIEYRVKFVYDKNMAFEDAFAKEVKTVTLYAFDDEGKFVYQKTEEGEDRLGTGEYTMSVDIEPGDYHLVTWAGLDDQSFAVPLMTANSRIEDLTALTLRNKESQTRANGEEGKYIVKDPLSPLWHGEVTKQSFTRSGRQNIVTVPLTKNTNTIRVVIAQVNQNPDKPITRANAISKERFSYTLYDDNGWMNYDNTLLKDNLLTYLPYVTKDTSISTRAFSADGTTESEYPAAVAEISVGRLLKTQKPELRIVDQQTNKNLLANGSLIGYLSLLQPSQLNMPLEEYLDREDNFGMIFFVDENMTLISTKIQINDWIVNINDFEL
;
A
#
# COMPACT_ATOMS: atom_id res chain seq x y z
N MET A 1 -70.49 75.04 -6.75
CA MET A 1 -71.05 73.70 -6.46
C MET A 1 -70.30 72.68 -7.32
N LYS A 2 -69.12 72.20 -6.94
CA LYS A 2 -68.90 71.17 -5.90
C LYS A 2 -69.79 69.93 -6.09
N ARG A 3 -69.76 69.29 -7.28
CA ARG A 3 -70.16 67.87 -7.43
C ARG A 3 -69.81 67.19 -8.77
N ILE A 4 -69.03 67.82 -9.66
CA ILE A 4 -68.67 67.21 -10.97
C ILE A 4 -67.16 66.91 -11.11
N LEU A 5 -66.32 67.44 -10.22
CA LEU A 5 -64.86 67.21 -10.25
C LEU A 5 -64.38 65.96 -9.46
N THR A 6 -65.28 65.21 -8.84
CA THR A 6 -64.96 64.01 -8.04
C THR A 6 -65.21 62.68 -8.75
N THR A 7 -65.43 62.69 -10.06
CA THR A 7 -65.67 61.44 -10.84
C THR A 7 -64.51 61.10 -11.78
N ILE A 8 -63.69 62.08 -12.20
CA ILE A 8 -62.57 61.83 -13.14
C ILE A 8 -61.30 61.34 -12.41
N GLN A 9 -61.09 61.71 -11.14
CA GLN A 9 -59.96 61.20 -10.34
C GLN A 9 -60.15 59.75 -9.84
N LYS A 10 -61.37 59.19 -9.89
CA LYS A 10 -61.65 57.82 -9.41
C LYS A 10 -61.54 56.76 -10.52
N GLU A 11 -61.70 57.16 -11.78
CA GLU A 11 -61.51 56.27 -12.94
C GLU A 11 -60.06 56.24 -13.44
N ALA A 12 -59.31 57.35 -13.33
CA ALA A 12 -57.88 57.36 -13.67
C ALA A 12 -57.03 56.53 -12.70
N ASN A 13 -57.46 56.37 -11.44
CA ASN A 13 -56.76 55.57 -10.44
C ASN A 13 -57.11 54.07 -10.51
N LYS A 14 -58.14 53.67 -11.27
CA LYS A 14 -58.43 52.25 -11.55
C LYS A 14 -57.76 51.76 -12.83
N ILE A 15 -57.56 52.63 -13.82
CA ILE A 15 -56.87 52.25 -15.07
C ILE A 15 -55.35 52.24 -14.89
N LEU A 16 -54.79 53.06 -13.98
CA LEU A 16 -53.35 53.02 -13.66
C LEU A 16 -52.96 51.90 -12.67
N LEU A 17 -53.92 51.31 -11.93
CA LEU A 17 -53.67 50.12 -11.12
C LEU A 17 -53.84 48.79 -11.87
N LEU A 18 -54.46 48.81 -13.06
CA LEU A 18 -54.63 47.61 -13.89
C LEU A 18 -53.52 47.41 -14.93
N THR A 19 -52.60 48.37 -15.09
CA THR A 19 -51.46 48.25 -16.02
C THR A 19 -50.12 47.97 -15.34
N VAL A 20 -50.08 47.88 -14.00
CA VAL A 20 -48.89 47.38 -13.25
C VAL A 20 -49.06 45.92 -12.81
N LEU A 21 -50.26 45.34 -12.92
CA LEU A 21 -50.50 43.91 -12.64
C LEU A 21 -50.48 43.01 -13.90
N ALA A 22 -50.10 43.54 -15.06
CA ALA A 22 -49.93 42.78 -16.30
C ALA A 22 -48.43 42.60 -16.70
N GLY A 23 -47.50 43.09 -15.87
CA GLY A 23 -46.04 42.96 -16.08
C GLY A 23 -45.34 41.99 -15.13
N ALA A 24 -46.07 41.36 -14.19
CA ALA A 24 -45.50 40.40 -13.23
C ALA A 24 -45.80 38.93 -13.58
N MET A 25 -46.38 38.65 -14.76
CA MET A 25 -46.60 37.31 -15.29
C MET A 25 -45.93 37.15 -16.66
N ALA A 26 -44.72 37.65 -16.81
CA ALA A 26 -43.86 37.38 -17.97
C ALA A 26 -42.37 37.32 -17.59
N SER A 27 -42.06 37.02 -16.32
CA SER A 27 -40.71 36.65 -15.88
C SER A 27 -40.70 35.40 -14.97
N CYS A 28 -41.75 34.59 -15.03
CA CYS A 28 -41.72 33.20 -14.58
C CYS A 28 -41.87 32.28 -15.80
N ASP A 29 -41.26 32.67 -16.92
CA ASP A 29 -41.22 31.88 -18.15
C ASP A 29 -39.77 31.73 -18.64
N SER A 30 -38.83 31.68 -17.69
CA SER A 30 -37.46 31.27 -17.96
C SER A 30 -37.11 30.06 -17.11
N ILE A 31 -37.00 28.93 -17.79
CA ILE A 31 -36.28 27.73 -17.33
C ILE A 31 -36.94 27.05 -16.13
N LEU A 32 -38.15 26.55 -16.36
CA LEU A 32 -38.33 25.13 -16.10
C LEU A 32 -38.13 24.43 -17.45
N ASP A 33 -36.86 24.33 -17.86
CA ASP A 33 -36.45 23.20 -18.68
C ASP A 33 -36.71 21.96 -17.82
N PHE A 34 -37.97 21.51 -17.82
CA PHE A 34 -38.27 20.10 -17.77
C PHE A 34 -37.88 19.49 -19.12
N GLU A 35 -36.62 19.70 -19.55
CA GLU A 35 -35.94 18.55 -20.11
C GLU A 35 -36.00 17.49 -19.02
N GLU A 36 -36.15 16.23 -19.41
CA GLU A 36 -35.98 15.06 -18.56
C GLU A 36 -34.53 15.04 -18.02
N GLY A 37 -34.19 16.04 -17.20
CA GLY A 37 -32.90 16.26 -16.61
C GLY A 37 -32.83 15.29 -15.47
N ASP A 38 -32.07 14.23 -15.70
CA ASP A 38 -31.77 13.22 -14.72
C ASP A 38 -31.37 13.91 -13.40
N CYS A 39 -32.33 13.94 -12.46
CA CYS A 39 -32.10 14.43 -11.11
C CYS A 39 -31.42 13.34 -10.27
N SER A 40 -30.88 12.29 -10.92
CA SER A 40 -30.02 11.32 -10.26
C SER A 40 -28.82 12.04 -9.66
N ILE A 41 -28.51 11.63 -8.44
CA ILE A 41 -27.34 12.10 -7.72
C ILE A 41 -26.30 11.03 -7.91
N GLU A 42 -25.18 11.39 -8.52
CA GLU A 42 -24.09 10.45 -8.70
C GLU A 42 -23.17 10.45 -7.49
N TYR A 43 -23.04 9.29 -6.85
CA TYR A 43 -22.00 9.05 -5.85
C TYR A 43 -20.80 8.39 -6.51
N ARG A 44 -19.62 8.99 -6.33
CA ARG A 44 -18.38 8.51 -6.92
C ARG A 44 -17.29 8.40 -5.88
N VAL A 45 -16.46 7.38 -6.01
CA VAL A 45 -15.27 7.17 -5.18
C VAL A 45 -14.04 7.24 -6.06
N LYS A 46 -13.11 8.13 -5.70
CA LYS A 46 -11.77 8.23 -6.28
C LYS A 46 -10.79 7.55 -5.34
N PHE A 47 -9.97 6.67 -5.86
CA PHE A 47 -8.87 6.05 -5.11
C PHE A 47 -7.57 6.77 -5.46
N VAL A 48 -6.73 7.01 -4.46
CA VAL A 48 -5.45 7.71 -4.63
C VAL A 48 -4.36 6.91 -3.93
N TYR A 49 -3.28 6.62 -4.65
CA TYR A 49 -2.10 5.96 -4.08
C TYR A 49 -0.89 6.90 -4.21
N ASP A 50 -0.84 7.93 -3.36
CA ASP A 50 0.25 8.90 -3.26
C ASP A 50 1.19 8.62 -2.06
N LYS A 51 0.85 7.61 -1.26
CA LYS A 51 1.66 7.11 -0.14
C LYS A 51 2.75 6.17 -0.64
N ASN A 52 3.66 6.72 -1.44
CA ASN A 52 4.86 6.08 -1.94
C ASN A 52 6.06 7.03 -1.85
N MET A 53 7.27 6.53 -2.12
CA MET A 53 8.51 7.32 -2.09
C MET A 53 8.64 8.36 -3.23
N ALA A 54 7.83 8.25 -4.29
CA ALA A 54 7.78 9.26 -5.35
C ALA A 54 6.89 10.46 -5.00
N PHE A 55 6.04 10.34 -3.96
CA PHE A 55 5.07 11.37 -3.55
C PHE A 55 4.11 11.77 -4.69
N GLU A 56 3.81 10.82 -5.58
CA GLU A 56 2.91 10.99 -6.71
C GLU A 56 1.80 9.93 -6.68
N ASP A 57 0.60 10.28 -7.16
CA ASP A 57 -0.49 9.31 -7.29
C ASP A 57 -0.14 8.25 -8.36
N ALA A 58 0.11 7.03 -7.89
CA ALA A 58 0.46 5.88 -8.71
C ALA A 58 -0.72 4.91 -8.92
N PHE A 59 -1.95 5.27 -8.53
CA PHE A 59 -3.13 4.38 -8.61
C PHE A 59 -3.30 3.79 -10.02
N ALA A 60 -3.38 4.64 -11.05
CA ALA A 60 -3.60 4.21 -12.43
C ALA A 60 -2.46 3.35 -12.99
N LYS A 61 -1.24 3.49 -12.45
CA LYS A 61 -0.07 2.74 -12.90
C LYS A 61 -0.04 1.35 -12.28
N GLU A 62 -0.27 1.26 -10.96
CA GLU A 62 0.00 0.06 -10.17
C GLU A 62 -1.23 -0.76 -9.81
N VAL A 63 -2.39 -0.14 -9.57
CA VAL A 63 -3.57 -0.84 -9.05
C VAL A 63 -4.40 -1.41 -10.20
N LYS A 64 -4.56 -2.73 -10.24
CA LYS A 64 -5.26 -3.45 -11.33
C LYS A 64 -6.65 -3.96 -10.95
N THR A 65 -6.94 -4.06 -9.65
CA THR A 65 -8.22 -4.49 -9.09
C THR A 65 -8.51 -3.66 -7.85
N VAL A 66 -9.75 -3.23 -7.66
CA VAL A 66 -10.18 -2.51 -6.45
C VAL A 66 -11.53 -3.02 -5.99
N THR A 67 -11.64 -3.35 -4.70
CA THR A 67 -12.91 -3.70 -4.06
C THR A 67 -13.22 -2.70 -2.97
N LEU A 68 -14.32 -1.98 -3.14
CA LEU A 68 -14.89 -1.06 -2.16
C LEU A 68 -15.96 -1.79 -1.34
N TYR A 69 -15.92 -1.61 -0.03
CA TYR A 69 -16.93 -2.05 0.93
C TYR A 69 -17.49 -0.82 1.65
N ALA A 70 -18.80 -0.77 1.87
CA ALA A 70 -19.44 0.26 2.69
C ALA A 70 -20.24 -0.37 3.83
N PHE A 71 -20.10 0.21 5.01
CA PHE A 71 -20.79 -0.16 6.23
C PHE A 71 -21.60 1.03 6.75
N ASP A 72 -22.76 0.78 7.36
CA ASP A 72 -23.54 1.84 8.00
C ASP A 72 -22.94 2.30 9.35
N ASP A 73 -23.56 3.30 9.97
CA ASP A 73 -23.17 3.83 11.29
C ASP A 73 -23.17 2.76 12.43
N GLU A 74 -23.88 1.63 12.26
CA GLU A 74 -23.88 0.50 13.21
C GLU A 74 -22.79 -0.55 12.90
N GLY A 75 -22.02 -0.31 11.83
CA GLY A 75 -20.98 -1.20 11.32
C GLY A 75 -21.53 -2.40 10.56
N LYS A 76 -22.77 -2.37 10.08
CA LYS A 76 -23.36 -3.45 9.28
C LYS A 76 -22.97 -3.29 7.82
N PHE A 77 -22.69 -4.39 7.15
CA PHE A 77 -22.38 -4.40 5.73
C PHE A 77 -23.58 -3.96 4.89
N VAL A 78 -23.37 -2.98 4.00
CA VAL A 78 -24.42 -2.43 3.13
C VAL A 78 -24.11 -2.65 1.66
N TYR A 79 -22.87 -2.44 1.25
CA TYR A 79 -22.51 -2.37 -0.16
C TYR A 79 -21.12 -2.93 -0.42
N GLN A 80 -20.97 -3.60 -1.56
CA GLN A 80 -19.67 -3.98 -2.11
C GLN A 80 -19.68 -3.77 -3.62
N LYS A 81 -18.55 -3.30 -4.14
CA LYS A 81 -18.30 -3.27 -5.58
C LYS A 81 -16.84 -3.53 -5.89
N THR A 82 -16.61 -4.44 -6.82
CA THR A 82 -15.29 -4.76 -7.36
C THR A 82 -15.22 -4.29 -8.81
N GLU A 83 -14.14 -3.60 -9.16
CA GLU A 83 -13.80 -3.28 -10.54
C GLU A 83 -12.33 -3.61 -10.80
N GLU A 84 -12.04 -4.08 -12.00
CA GLU A 84 -10.72 -4.54 -12.42
C GLU A 84 -10.43 -4.17 -13.87
N GLY A 85 -9.17 -4.32 -14.25
CA GLY A 85 -8.69 -4.16 -15.63
C GLY A 85 -7.97 -2.84 -15.88
N GLU A 86 -6.83 -2.93 -16.56
CA GLU A 86 -5.98 -1.79 -16.89
C GLU A 86 -6.70 -0.75 -17.76
N ASP A 87 -7.52 -1.19 -18.71
CA ASP A 87 -8.30 -0.29 -19.59
C ASP A 87 -9.29 0.60 -18.81
N ARG A 88 -9.68 0.19 -17.59
CA ARG A 88 -10.61 0.93 -16.74
C ARG A 88 -9.88 1.73 -15.66
N LEU A 89 -9.07 1.06 -14.85
CA LEU A 89 -8.40 1.67 -13.70
C LEU A 89 -7.18 2.52 -14.13
N GLY A 90 -6.55 2.16 -15.25
CA GLY A 90 -5.34 2.81 -15.76
C GLY A 90 -5.58 4.10 -16.56
N THR A 91 -6.80 4.61 -16.61
CA THR A 91 -7.17 5.79 -17.39
C THR A 91 -6.66 7.12 -16.81
N GLY A 92 -6.33 7.15 -15.51
CA GLY A 92 -5.94 8.36 -14.78
C GLY A 92 -7.11 9.24 -14.32
N GLU A 93 -8.30 9.07 -14.91
CA GLU A 93 -9.53 9.78 -14.53
C GLU A 93 -10.56 8.85 -13.86
N TYR A 94 -10.14 7.64 -13.53
CA TYR A 94 -10.99 6.61 -12.95
C TYR A 94 -11.70 7.08 -11.67
N THR A 95 -13.01 6.89 -11.64
CA THR A 95 -13.85 7.03 -10.44
C THR A 95 -14.88 5.91 -10.44
N MET A 96 -15.01 5.23 -9.30
CA MET A 96 -16.01 4.18 -9.13
C MET A 96 -17.37 4.82 -8.85
N SER A 97 -18.36 4.55 -9.70
CA SER A 97 -19.76 4.89 -9.39
C SER A 97 -20.30 3.97 -8.30
N VAL A 98 -20.95 4.55 -7.30
CA VAL A 98 -21.52 3.86 -6.14
C VAL A 98 -23.03 4.07 -6.13
N ASP A 99 -23.77 2.97 -5.96
CA ASP A 99 -25.23 2.97 -5.91
C ASP A 99 -25.68 2.63 -4.49
N ILE A 100 -25.73 3.65 -3.64
CA ILE A 100 -26.13 3.55 -2.23
C ILE A 100 -27.12 4.67 -1.91
N GLU A 101 -27.98 4.41 -0.92
CA GLU A 101 -28.85 5.44 -0.40
C GLU A 101 -28.05 6.56 0.31
N PRO A 102 -28.59 7.78 0.40
CA PRO A 102 -27.97 8.82 1.20
C PRO A 102 -27.91 8.42 2.68
N GLY A 103 -26.77 8.67 3.31
CA GLY A 103 -26.49 8.26 4.68
C GLY A 103 -25.03 8.46 5.03
N ASP A 104 -24.69 8.13 6.26
CA ASP A 104 -23.32 8.10 6.76
C ASP A 104 -22.78 6.66 6.66
N TYR A 105 -21.59 6.53 6.08
CA TYR A 105 -20.97 5.23 5.83
C TYR A 105 -19.50 5.21 6.23
N HIS A 106 -19.06 4.04 6.71
CA HIS A 106 -17.65 3.71 6.81
C HIS A 106 -17.24 2.99 5.52
N LEU A 107 -16.32 3.56 4.76
CA LEU A 107 -15.79 2.97 3.53
C LEU A 107 -14.46 2.29 3.79
N VAL A 108 -14.34 1.03 3.41
CA VAL A 108 -13.09 0.25 3.47
C VAL A 108 -12.79 -0.29 2.08
N THR A 109 -11.52 -0.27 1.69
CA THR A 109 -11.08 -0.71 0.37
C THR A 109 -9.93 -1.70 0.50
N TRP A 110 -10.06 -2.82 -0.21
CA TRP A 110 -8.95 -3.74 -0.49
C TRP A 110 -8.70 -3.74 -2.00
N ALA A 111 -7.51 -3.31 -2.42
CA ALA A 111 -7.10 -3.26 -3.82
C ALA A 111 -5.98 -4.29 -4.08
N GLY A 112 -5.96 -4.86 -5.29
CA GLY A 112 -4.97 -5.85 -5.71
C GLY A 112 -5.23 -7.29 -5.24
N LEU A 113 -6.47 -7.60 -4.83
CA LEU A 113 -6.88 -8.97 -4.51
C LEU A 113 -6.76 -9.88 -5.74
N ASP A 114 -6.19 -11.07 -5.56
CA ASP A 114 -5.80 -12.00 -6.63
C ASP A 114 -6.23 -13.47 -6.39
N ASP A 115 -7.00 -13.74 -5.33
CA ASP A 115 -7.40 -15.08 -4.83
C ASP A 115 -6.25 -16.07 -4.54
N GLN A 116 -4.98 -15.67 -4.68
CA GLN A 116 -3.81 -16.53 -4.53
C GLN A 116 -2.92 -16.11 -3.35
N SER A 117 -2.82 -14.82 -3.11
CA SER A 117 -1.98 -14.23 -2.07
C SER A 117 -2.77 -13.93 -0.81
N PHE A 118 -4.04 -13.54 -0.96
CA PHE A 118 -4.88 -13.11 0.16
C PHE A 118 -6.29 -13.71 0.08
N ALA A 119 -6.84 -14.03 1.25
CA ALA A 119 -8.24 -14.38 1.42
C ALA A 119 -8.95 -13.28 2.20
N VAL A 120 -10.03 -12.76 1.61
CA VAL A 120 -10.96 -11.83 2.25
C VAL A 120 -12.32 -12.55 2.41
N PRO A 121 -12.94 -12.55 3.59
CA PRO A 121 -14.25 -13.18 3.79
C PRO A 121 -15.32 -12.61 2.85
N LEU A 122 -16.21 -13.49 2.38
CA LEU A 122 -17.40 -13.06 1.63
C LEU A 122 -18.34 -12.31 2.56
N MET A 123 -18.61 -11.05 2.24
CA MET A 123 -19.53 -10.23 3.01
C MET A 123 -20.98 -10.57 2.68
N THR A 124 -21.81 -10.64 3.72
CA THR A 124 -23.24 -10.93 3.63
C THR A 124 -24.05 -9.87 4.37
N ALA A 125 -25.38 -9.84 4.21
CA ALA A 125 -26.24 -8.87 4.90
C ALA A 125 -26.17 -8.94 6.45
N ASN A 126 -25.62 -10.01 7.02
CA ASN A 126 -25.42 -10.15 8.47
C ASN A 126 -23.97 -9.84 8.90
N SER A 127 -23.07 -9.60 7.95
CA SER A 127 -21.68 -9.32 8.24
C SER A 127 -21.52 -7.93 8.85
N ARG A 128 -20.53 -7.80 9.71
CA ARG A 128 -20.13 -6.54 10.32
C ARG A 128 -18.75 -6.12 9.83
N ILE A 129 -18.39 -4.87 10.06
CA ILE A 129 -17.10 -4.33 9.66
C ILE A 129 -15.93 -5.12 10.25
N GLU A 130 -16.08 -5.65 11.47
CA GLU A 130 -15.06 -6.47 12.11
C GLU A 130 -14.84 -7.83 11.43
N ASP A 131 -15.76 -8.29 10.58
CA ASP A 131 -15.60 -9.50 9.78
C ASP A 131 -14.71 -9.26 8.55
N LEU A 132 -14.54 -8.01 8.12
CA LEU A 132 -13.74 -7.64 6.94
C LEU A 132 -12.25 -7.68 7.28
N THR A 133 -11.66 -8.86 7.16
CA THR A 133 -10.24 -9.09 7.38
C THR A 133 -9.55 -9.54 6.09
N ALA A 134 -8.24 -9.35 6.01
CA ALA A 134 -7.42 -9.87 4.92
C ALA A 134 -6.37 -10.83 5.48
N LEU A 135 -6.44 -12.10 5.07
CA LEU A 135 -5.55 -13.17 5.51
C LEU A 135 -4.54 -13.53 4.42
N THR A 136 -3.25 -13.45 4.74
CA THR A 136 -2.17 -13.90 3.84
C THR A 136 -2.23 -15.41 3.69
N LEU A 137 -2.40 -15.89 2.45
CA LEU A 137 -2.44 -17.31 2.16
C LEU A 137 -1.07 -17.94 2.37
N ARG A 138 -1.07 -19.15 2.94
CA ARG A 138 0.12 -19.82 3.46
C ARG A 138 -0.06 -21.32 3.46
N ASN A 139 1.00 -22.02 3.11
CA ASN A 139 1.05 -23.47 3.12
C ASN A 139 1.39 -23.97 4.52
N LYS A 140 0.64 -24.98 4.99
CA LYS A 140 0.90 -25.62 6.28
C LYS A 140 1.82 -26.82 6.10
N GLU A 141 3.07 -26.70 6.55
CA GLU A 141 4.04 -27.78 6.55
C GLU A 141 3.78 -28.72 7.74
N SER A 142 3.39 -29.97 7.47
CA SER A 142 2.90 -30.90 8.51
C SER A 142 4.01 -31.56 9.35
N GLN A 143 5.30 -31.31 9.05
CA GLN A 143 6.42 -32.11 9.59
C GLN A 143 7.68 -31.33 10.02
N THR A 144 7.57 -30.12 10.56
CA THR A 144 8.76 -29.50 11.18
C THR A 144 9.04 -30.13 12.54
N ARG A 145 10.25 -30.69 12.73
CA ARG A 145 10.76 -31.16 14.04
C ARG A 145 11.12 -30.00 15.01
N ALA A 146 10.86 -28.76 14.60
CA ALA A 146 11.14 -27.57 15.40
C ALA A 146 10.11 -27.40 16.53
N ASN A 147 10.60 -27.08 17.73
CA ASN A 147 9.76 -26.57 18.80
C ASN A 147 9.40 -25.12 18.45
N GLY A 148 8.11 -24.81 18.26
CA GLY A 148 7.65 -23.47 17.86
C GLY A 148 6.89 -23.46 16.53
N GLU A 149 6.61 -22.28 15.98
CA GLU A 149 5.90 -22.11 14.70
C GLU A 149 6.83 -21.88 13.49
N GLU A 150 8.13 -21.71 13.71
CA GLU A 150 9.12 -21.57 12.64
C GLU A 150 9.04 -22.72 11.62
N GLY A 151 8.90 -22.37 10.34
CA GLY A 151 8.81 -23.32 9.24
C GLY A 151 7.46 -24.02 9.09
N LYS A 152 6.44 -23.70 9.89
CA LYS A 152 5.11 -24.35 9.81
C LYS A 152 4.17 -23.68 8.83
N TYR A 153 4.21 -22.35 8.76
CA TYR A 153 3.30 -21.54 7.96
C TYR A 153 4.11 -20.84 6.88
N ILE A 154 4.26 -21.50 5.74
CA ILE A 154 5.18 -21.09 4.68
C ILE A 154 4.48 -20.17 3.68
N VAL A 155 5.09 -19.03 3.43
CA VAL A 155 4.79 -18.15 2.30
C VAL A 155 6.02 -18.17 1.38
N LYS A 156 5.86 -18.72 0.18
CA LYS A 156 6.97 -18.91 -0.76
C LYS A 156 6.73 -18.21 -2.09
N ASP A 157 5.48 -18.13 -2.51
CA ASP A 157 5.10 -17.45 -3.75
C ASP A 157 5.14 -15.93 -3.51
N PRO A 158 5.46 -15.14 -4.55
CA PRO A 158 5.42 -13.69 -4.42
C PRO A 158 3.99 -13.24 -4.11
N LEU A 159 3.82 -12.41 -3.08
CA LEU A 159 2.52 -11.82 -2.77
C LEU A 159 2.18 -10.80 -3.85
N SER A 160 0.96 -10.89 -4.38
CA SER A 160 0.42 -9.82 -5.22
C SER A 160 0.38 -8.50 -4.44
N PRO A 161 0.65 -7.37 -5.10
CA PRO A 161 0.52 -6.07 -4.47
C PRO A 161 -0.85 -5.87 -3.82
N LEU A 162 -0.89 -5.64 -2.50
CA LEU A 162 -2.13 -5.39 -1.76
C LEU A 162 -2.14 -3.95 -1.25
N TRP A 163 -3.26 -3.24 -1.46
CA TRP A 163 -3.49 -1.92 -0.89
C TRP A 163 -4.71 -1.91 0.01
N HIS A 164 -4.66 -1.10 1.04
CA HIS A 164 -5.76 -0.80 1.94
C HIS A 164 -6.11 0.69 1.89
N GLY A 165 -7.40 1.01 1.96
CA GLY A 165 -7.87 2.37 2.18
C GLY A 165 -9.09 2.42 3.09
N GLU A 166 -9.21 3.50 3.85
CA GLU A 166 -10.28 3.68 4.83
C GLU A 166 -10.76 5.14 4.85
N VAL A 167 -12.08 5.30 4.91
CA VAL A 167 -12.73 6.56 5.25
C VAL A 167 -13.77 6.25 6.33
N THR A 168 -13.44 6.57 7.57
CA THR A 168 -14.19 6.15 8.78
C THR A 168 -15.62 6.69 8.83
N LYS A 169 -15.86 7.84 8.21
CA LYS A 169 -17.18 8.45 8.13
C LYS A 169 -17.31 9.33 6.89
N GLN A 170 -18.11 8.87 5.94
CA GLN A 170 -18.46 9.57 4.71
C GLN A 170 -19.97 9.78 4.63
N SER A 171 -20.38 11.04 4.55
CA SER A 171 -21.79 11.40 4.34
C SER A 171 -22.10 11.49 2.84
N PHE A 172 -22.97 10.64 2.34
CA PHE A 172 -23.55 10.77 1.01
C PHE A 172 -24.88 11.52 1.12
N THR A 173 -24.94 12.73 0.57
CA THR A 173 -26.08 13.62 0.74
C THR A 173 -26.86 13.77 -0.56
N ARG A 174 -28.15 14.11 -0.45
CA ARG A 174 -28.96 14.48 -1.61
C ARG A 174 -28.63 15.87 -2.18
N SER A 175 -27.51 16.47 -1.77
CA SER A 175 -27.09 17.79 -2.23
C SER A 175 -26.06 17.68 -3.34
N GLY A 176 -26.20 18.55 -4.35
CA GLY A 176 -25.36 18.50 -5.55
C GLY A 176 -25.77 17.41 -6.54
N ARG A 177 -25.29 17.53 -7.77
CA ARG A 177 -25.50 16.52 -8.82
C ARG A 177 -24.50 15.37 -8.73
N GLN A 178 -23.35 15.60 -8.10
CA GLN A 178 -22.27 14.63 -7.98
C GLN A 178 -21.51 14.84 -6.67
N ASN A 179 -21.29 13.75 -5.92
CA ASN A 179 -20.42 13.75 -4.74
C ASN A 179 -19.25 12.80 -4.99
N ILE A 180 -18.03 13.34 -4.98
CA ILE A 180 -16.80 12.56 -5.16
C ILE A 180 -16.08 12.46 -3.83
N VAL A 181 -15.83 11.23 -3.39
CA VAL A 181 -15.13 10.91 -2.14
C VAL A 181 -13.76 10.35 -2.50
N THR A 182 -12.72 10.81 -1.83
CA THR A 182 -11.36 10.29 -2.05
C THR A 182 -11.00 9.30 -0.96
N VAL A 183 -10.61 8.09 -1.35
CA VAL A 183 -10.10 7.04 -0.47
C VAL A 183 -8.57 6.95 -0.67
N PRO A 184 -7.76 7.34 0.32
CA PRO A 184 -6.31 7.19 0.25
C PRO A 184 -5.93 5.72 0.44
N LEU A 185 -4.97 5.26 -0.35
CA LEU A 185 -4.46 3.89 -0.33
C LEU A 185 -3.06 3.81 0.29
N THR A 186 -2.83 2.81 1.13
CA THR A 186 -1.53 2.40 1.66
C THR A 186 -1.21 1.01 1.12
N LYS A 187 -0.01 0.80 0.59
CA LYS A 187 0.44 -0.52 0.13
C LYS A 187 0.92 -1.34 1.33
N ASN A 188 0.48 -2.58 1.43
CA ASN A 188 0.75 -3.47 2.56
C ASN A 188 1.77 -4.57 2.25
N THR A 189 2.13 -4.77 0.99
CA THR A 189 3.08 -5.81 0.57
C THR A 189 4.41 -5.19 0.22
N ASN A 190 5.48 -5.86 0.63
CA ASN A 190 6.85 -5.37 0.49
C ASN A 190 7.74 -6.44 -0.17
N THR A 191 8.80 -6.00 -0.83
CA THR A 191 9.86 -6.84 -1.38
C THR A 191 11.16 -6.56 -0.65
N ILE A 192 11.77 -7.62 -0.11
CA ILE A 192 13.09 -7.58 0.52
C ILE A 192 14.08 -8.26 -0.41
N ARG A 193 14.98 -7.48 -1.00
CA ARG A 193 16.06 -7.97 -1.86
C ARG A 193 17.36 -8.03 -1.09
N VAL A 194 17.83 -9.23 -0.79
CA VAL A 194 19.09 -9.50 -0.11
C VAL A 194 20.16 -9.86 -1.13
N VAL A 195 21.31 -9.20 -1.06
CA VAL A 195 22.50 -9.50 -1.85
C VAL A 195 23.63 -9.82 -0.90
N ILE A 196 24.35 -10.91 -1.13
CA ILE A 196 25.59 -11.24 -0.43
C ILE A 196 26.70 -11.22 -1.46
N ALA A 197 27.66 -10.31 -1.32
CA ALA A 197 28.77 -10.14 -2.24
C ALA A 197 30.09 -10.58 -1.61
N GLN A 198 30.85 -11.39 -2.32
CA GLN A 198 32.13 -11.90 -1.84
C GLN A 198 33.28 -11.00 -2.26
N VAL A 199 34.06 -10.56 -1.28
CA VAL A 199 35.22 -9.69 -1.44
C VAL A 199 36.46 -10.48 -1.08
N ASN A 200 37.43 -10.55 -1.99
CA ASN A 200 38.72 -11.13 -1.66
C ASN A 200 39.55 -10.09 -0.90
N GLN A 201 39.72 -10.27 0.42
CA GLN A 201 40.57 -9.38 1.23
C GLN A 201 42.06 -9.75 1.14
N ASN A 202 42.38 -10.89 0.51
CA ASN A 202 43.74 -11.38 0.31
C ASN A 202 44.09 -11.45 -1.19
N PRO A 203 44.61 -10.36 -1.78
CA PRO A 203 44.90 -10.31 -3.22
C PRO A 203 45.94 -11.35 -3.67
N ASP A 204 46.82 -11.81 -2.78
CA ASP A 204 47.84 -12.82 -3.08
C ASP A 204 47.29 -14.25 -3.10
N LYS A 205 46.05 -14.46 -2.62
CA LYS A 205 45.39 -15.77 -2.55
C LYS A 205 44.07 -15.74 -3.31
N PRO A 206 44.00 -16.34 -4.51
CA PRO A 206 42.73 -16.41 -5.23
C PRO A 206 41.71 -17.27 -4.47
N ILE A 207 40.45 -16.87 -4.51
CA ILE A 207 39.34 -17.64 -3.95
C ILE A 207 39.23 -18.97 -4.72
N THR A 208 39.27 -20.07 -3.98
CA THR A 208 39.10 -21.40 -4.59
C THR A 208 37.65 -21.61 -5.01
N ARG A 209 37.41 -22.46 -6.02
CA ARG A 209 36.05 -22.80 -6.46
C ARG A 209 35.15 -23.32 -5.34
N ALA A 210 35.72 -24.04 -4.35
CA ALA A 210 34.96 -24.56 -3.21
C ALA A 210 34.47 -23.46 -2.26
N ASN A 211 35.18 -22.33 -2.23
CA ASN A 211 34.86 -21.17 -1.39
C ASN A 211 34.27 -20.01 -2.20
N ALA A 212 34.04 -20.18 -3.51
CA ALA A 212 33.37 -19.17 -4.31
C ALA A 212 31.91 -19.08 -3.87
N ILE A 213 31.39 -17.87 -3.74
CA ILE A 213 29.98 -17.64 -3.43
C ILE A 213 29.08 -18.19 -4.54
N SER A 214 27.95 -18.77 -4.14
CA SER A 214 26.86 -19.12 -5.03
C SER A 214 25.52 -18.98 -4.31
N LYS A 215 24.42 -19.02 -5.05
CA LYS A 215 23.05 -18.94 -4.56
C LYS A 215 22.69 -20.10 -3.64
N GLU A 216 23.37 -21.24 -3.76
CA GLU A 216 23.22 -22.41 -2.86
C GLU A 216 24.05 -22.27 -1.59
N ARG A 217 24.99 -21.32 -1.52
CA ARG A 217 25.84 -21.16 -0.31
C ARG A 217 25.02 -20.73 0.91
N PHE A 218 23.97 -19.95 0.70
CA PHE A 218 23.15 -19.40 1.78
C PHE A 218 21.68 -19.77 1.61
N SER A 219 21.02 -20.09 2.73
CA SER A 219 19.55 -20.06 2.82
C SER A 219 19.09 -18.78 3.50
N TYR A 220 17.95 -18.26 3.04
CA TYR A 220 17.37 -17.03 3.53
C TYR A 220 15.98 -17.33 4.06
N THR A 221 15.62 -16.74 5.20
CA THR A 221 14.29 -16.89 5.79
C THR A 221 13.93 -15.61 6.52
N LEU A 222 12.70 -15.15 6.35
CA LEU A 222 12.16 -14.02 7.09
C LEU A 222 10.96 -14.51 7.91
N TYR A 223 10.96 -14.20 9.20
CA TYR A 223 9.88 -14.55 10.12
C TYR A 223 9.12 -13.31 10.57
N ASP A 224 7.80 -13.35 10.55
CA ASP A 224 6.93 -12.30 11.11
C ASP A 224 5.50 -12.85 11.34
N ASP A 225 4.69 -12.21 12.17
CA ASP A 225 3.29 -12.58 12.46
C ASP A 225 2.28 -11.57 11.87
N ASN A 226 2.65 -10.96 10.75
CA ASN A 226 1.91 -9.91 10.04
C ASN A 226 0.91 -10.42 8.98
N GLY A 227 0.50 -11.68 9.10
CA GLY A 227 -0.32 -12.37 8.11
C GLY A 227 -1.81 -12.06 8.13
N TRP A 228 -2.33 -11.40 9.18
CA TRP A 228 -3.76 -11.20 9.36
C TRP A 228 -4.05 -9.73 9.65
N MET A 229 -4.64 -9.06 8.67
CA MET A 229 -4.99 -7.64 8.75
C MET A 229 -6.48 -7.47 9.05
N ASN A 230 -6.80 -6.53 9.92
CA ASN A 230 -8.15 -6.12 10.26
C ASN A 230 -8.69 -5.07 9.26
N TYR A 231 -9.97 -4.72 9.37
CA TYR A 231 -10.63 -3.74 8.49
C TYR A 231 -9.98 -2.34 8.54
N ASP A 232 -9.36 -1.97 9.66
CA ASP A 232 -8.66 -0.69 9.91
C ASP A 232 -7.15 -0.79 9.60
N ASN A 233 -6.77 -1.82 8.85
CA ASN A 233 -5.40 -2.18 8.51
C ASN A 233 -4.51 -2.60 9.69
N THR A 234 -5.02 -2.64 10.93
CA THR A 234 -4.21 -3.11 12.07
C THR A 234 -3.93 -4.61 11.96
N LEU A 235 -2.84 -5.07 12.56
CA LEU A 235 -2.51 -6.49 12.58
C LEU A 235 -3.26 -7.19 13.71
N LEU A 236 -3.99 -8.24 13.34
CA LEU A 236 -4.57 -9.20 14.27
C LEU A 236 -3.49 -10.21 14.68
N LYS A 237 -3.72 -10.89 15.80
CA LYS A 237 -2.85 -11.97 16.24
C LYS A 237 -2.92 -13.14 15.24
N ASP A 238 -1.80 -13.44 14.60
CA ASP A 238 -1.66 -14.56 13.65
C ASP A 238 -0.60 -15.57 14.11
N ASN A 239 -0.39 -16.60 13.30
CA ASN A 239 0.75 -17.51 13.39
C ASN A 239 2.05 -16.82 12.94
N LEU A 240 3.19 -17.29 13.46
CA LEU A 240 4.50 -16.91 12.93
C LEU A 240 4.66 -17.47 11.51
N LEU A 241 4.64 -16.57 10.54
CA LEU A 241 4.86 -16.88 9.13
C LEU A 241 6.35 -17.06 8.86
N THR A 242 6.63 -17.91 7.88
CA THR A 242 7.96 -18.17 7.36
C THR A 242 7.98 -17.81 5.88
N TYR A 243 8.47 -16.61 5.60
CA TYR A 243 8.65 -16.09 4.25
C TYR A 243 9.95 -16.63 3.66
N LEU A 244 9.83 -17.29 2.52
CA LEU A 244 10.95 -17.86 1.78
C LEU A 244 11.19 -17.08 0.48
N PRO A 245 12.41 -17.08 -0.06
CA PRO A 245 12.68 -16.45 -1.33
C PRO A 245 11.88 -17.09 -2.47
N TYR A 246 11.25 -16.28 -3.30
CA TYR A 246 10.66 -16.71 -4.57
C TYR A 246 11.70 -16.70 -5.70
N VAL A 247 12.80 -15.95 -5.52
CA VAL A 247 13.95 -15.91 -6.44
C VAL A 247 15.25 -16.09 -5.66
N THR A 248 16.14 -16.94 -6.18
CA THR A 248 17.56 -16.95 -5.83
C THR A 248 18.43 -17.05 -7.08
N LYS A 249 19.53 -16.28 -7.15
CA LYS A 249 20.41 -16.25 -8.33
C LYS A 249 21.86 -15.90 -8.01
N ASP A 250 22.76 -16.44 -8.83
CA ASP A 250 24.15 -15.99 -8.92
C ASP A 250 24.21 -14.73 -9.78
N THR A 251 25.02 -13.76 -9.38
CA THR A 251 25.22 -12.52 -10.12
C THR A 251 26.59 -11.92 -9.78
N SER A 252 26.84 -10.73 -10.29
CA SER A 252 27.89 -9.84 -9.82
C SER A 252 27.30 -8.47 -9.53
N ILE A 253 27.90 -7.73 -8.61
CA ILE A 253 27.55 -6.34 -8.35
C ILE A 253 28.77 -5.46 -8.52
N SER A 254 28.58 -4.30 -9.14
CA SER A 254 29.57 -3.22 -9.17
C SER A 254 29.28 -2.25 -8.04
N THR A 255 30.28 -1.96 -7.21
CA THR A 255 30.13 -1.01 -6.10
C THR A 255 31.45 -0.32 -5.80
N ARG A 256 31.34 0.89 -5.24
CA ARG A 256 32.46 1.67 -4.70
C ARG A 256 32.71 1.41 -3.22
N ALA A 257 32.00 0.46 -2.61
CA ALA A 257 32.07 0.18 -1.18
C ALA A 257 33.49 0.02 -0.66
N PHE A 258 34.39 -0.64 -1.40
CA PHE A 258 35.80 -0.83 -1.02
C PHE A 258 36.78 0.00 -1.85
N SER A 259 36.28 1.05 -2.50
CA SER A 259 37.10 1.97 -3.27
C SER A 259 38.01 2.79 -2.34
N ALA A 260 39.32 2.78 -2.61
CA ALA A 260 40.27 3.59 -1.86
C ALA A 260 40.15 5.10 -2.19
N ASP A 261 39.74 5.43 -3.42
CA ASP A 261 39.56 6.81 -3.89
C ASP A 261 38.09 7.29 -3.81
N GLY A 262 37.16 6.42 -3.44
CA GLY A 262 35.72 6.71 -3.34
C GLY A 262 34.99 6.82 -4.69
N THR A 263 35.68 6.59 -5.82
CA THR A 263 35.18 6.77 -7.18
C THR A 263 35.27 5.51 -8.04
N THR A 264 36.27 4.66 -7.81
CA THR A 264 36.48 3.44 -8.58
C THR A 264 35.48 2.37 -8.17
N GLU A 265 34.67 1.89 -9.11
CA GLU A 265 33.81 0.72 -8.93
C GLU A 265 34.61 -0.57 -9.12
N SER A 266 34.34 -1.56 -8.27
CA SER A 266 34.85 -2.92 -8.41
C SER A 266 33.69 -3.90 -8.48
N GLU A 267 33.86 -4.91 -9.33
CA GLU A 267 32.89 -5.98 -9.51
C GLU A 267 33.16 -7.11 -8.52
N TYR A 268 32.12 -7.54 -7.81
CA TYR A 268 32.16 -8.63 -6.85
C TYR A 268 31.14 -9.70 -7.21
N PRO A 269 31.53 -11.00 -7.22
CA PRO A 269 30.56 -12.08 -7.35
C PRO A 269 29.59 -12.07 -6.17
N ALA A 270 28.32 -12.35 -6.43
CA ALA A 270 27.27 -12.22 -5.45
C ALA A 270 26.17 -13.28 -5.59
N ALA A 271 25.55 -13.61 -4.47
CA ALA A 271 24.30 -14.35 -4.40
C ALA A 271 23.16 -13.39 -4.06
N VAL A 272 22.01 -13.54 -4.71
CA VAL A 272 20.82 -12.72 -4.48
C VAL A 272 19.66 -13.60 -4.07
N ALA A 273 18.85 -13.09 -3.14
CA ALA A 273 17.52 -13.60 -2.81
C ALA A 273 16.51 -12.47 -2.80
N GLU A 274 15.30 -12.73 -3.29
CA GLU A 274 14.16 -11.81 -3.19
C GLU A 274 13.03 -12.49 -2.43
N ILE A 275 12.55 -11.83 -1.38
CA ILE A 275 11.53 -12.32 -0.46
C ILE A 275 10.36 -11.33 -0.51
N SER A 276 9.15 -11.83 -0.70
CA SER A 276 7.94 -11.04 -0.59
C SER A 276 7.39 -11.18 0.84
N VAL A 277 7.01 -10.07 1.46
CA VAL A 277 6.52 -10.02 2.85
C VAL A 277 5.29 -9.13 2.96
N GLY A 278 4.44 -9.40 3.95
CA GLY A 278 3.29 -8.57 4.28
C GLY A 278 3.67 -7.22 4.89
N ARG A 279 2.74 -6.63 5.64
CA ARG A 279 2.86 -5.27 6.16
C ARG A 279 3.97 -5.19 7.22
N LEU A 280 4.82 -4.19 7.12
CA LEU A 280 5.90 -3.94 8.08
C LEU A 280 5.49 -2.83 9.03
N LEU A 281 5.39 -3.12 10.32
CA LEU A 281 5.14 -2.12 11.36
C LEU A 281 6.38 -1.97 12.24
N LYS A 282 6.70 -0.74 12.67
CA LYS A 282 7.81 -0.52 13.60
C LYS A 282 7.61 -1.19 14.97
N THR A 283 6.38 -1.54 15.30
CA THR A 283 6.01 -2.23 16.54
C THR A 283 6.23 -3.74 16.46
N GLN A 284 6.38 -4.28 15.24
CA GLN A 284 6.69 -5.68 15.02
C GLN A 284 8.19 -5.96 15.09
N LYS A 285 8.53 -7.25 15.17
CA LYS A 285 9.92 -7.72 15.26
C LYS A 285 10.23 -8.77 14.20
N PRO A 286 10.08 -8.47 12.90
CA PRO A 286 10.47 -9.39 11.85
C PRO A 286 11.96 -9.76 11.95
N GLU A 287 12.25 -11.05 11.85
CA GLU A 287 13.61 -11.60 11.91
C GLU A 287 14.04 -12.10 10.51
N LEU A 288 15.09 -11.50 9.95
CA LEU A 288 15.81 -11.99 8.79
C LEU A 288 16.94 -12.93 9.25
N ARG A 289 16.91 -14.17 8.75
CA ARG A 289 17.92 -15.20 9.01
C ARG A 289 18.61 -15.58 7.71
N ILE A 290 19.94 -15.55 7.71
CA ILE A 290 20.78 -15.88 6.56
C ILE A 290 21.78 -16.95 7.00
N VAL A 291 21.54 -18.21 6.68
CA VAL A 291 22.36 -19.33 7.15
C VAL A 291 23.30 -19.78 6.05
N ASP A 292 24.59 -19.82 6.35
CA ASP A 292 25.59 -20.50 5.54
C ASP A 292 25.33 -22.01 5.60
N GLN A 293 24.96 -22.61 4.46
CA GLN A 293 24.59 -24.02 4.39
C GLN A 293 25.75 -24.99 4.63
N GLN A 294 27.00 -24.56 4.45
CA GLN A 294 28.15 -25.43 4.69
C GLN A 294 28.55 -25.46 6.16
N THR A 295 28.46 -24.33 6.86
CA THR A 295 28.89 -24.21 8.25
C THR A 295 27.73 -24.24 9.25
N ASN A 296 26.49 -24.11 8.76
CA ASN A 296 25.27 -23.96 9.55
C ASN A 296 25.32 -22.78 10.54
N LYS A 297 26.07 -21.72 10.19
CA LYS A 297 26.17 -20.49 10.97
C LYS A 297 25.28 -19.43 10.37
N ASN A 298 24.60 -18.67 11.23
CA ASN A 298 23.91 -17.47 10.81
C ASN A 298 24.94 -16.38 10.48
N LEU A 299 24.79 -15.74 9.32
CA LEU A 299 25.64 -14.65 8.87
C LEU A 299 25.39 -13.38 9.69
N LEU A 300 24.13 -13.14 10.08
CA LEU A 300 23.72 -11.99 10.86
C LEU A 300 23.77 -12.31 12.35
N ALA A 301 24.42 -11.45 13.14
CA ALA A 301 24.44 -11.57 14.60
C ALA A 301 23.08 -11.23 15.23
N ASN A 302 22.41 -10.20 14.69
CA ASN A 302 21.02 -9.86 14.97
C ASN A 302 20.23 -9.85 13.65
N GLY A 303 19.07 -10.51 13.61
CA GLY A 303 18.20 -10.55 12.44
C GLY A 303 17.14 -9.44 12.38
N SER A 304 17.22 -8.39 13.22
CA SER A 304 16.19 -7.34 13.31
C SER A 304 16.00 -6.60 11.99
N LEU A 305 15.00 -7.02 11.21
CA LEU A 305 14.75 -6.44 9.90
C LEU A 305 14.38 -4.97 10.03
N ILE A 306 13.49 -4.59 10.94
CA ILE A 306 13.15 -3.17 11.19
C ILE A 306 14.38 -2.36 11.59
N GLY A 307 15.30 -2.94 12.36
CA GLY A 307 16.59 -2.32 12.69
C GLY A 307 17.37 -1.96 11.42
N TYR A 308 17.53 -2.93 10.51
CA TYR A 308 18.16 -2.68 9.21
C TYR A 308 17.39 -1.69 8.34
N LEU A 309 16.06 -1.85 8.23
CA LEU A 309 15.20 -0.97 7.42
C LEU A 309 15.26 0.49 7.90
N SER A 310 15.39 0.71 9.21
CA SER A 310 15.54 2.06 9.77
C SER A 310 16.82 2.78 9.32
N LEU A 311 17.88 2.04 8.99
CA LEU A 311 19.13 2.60 8.46
C LEU A 311 19.01 3.00 6.97
N LEU A 312 17.99 2.49 6.28
CA LEU A 312 17.73 2.79 4.86
C LEU A 312 16.96 4.10 4.69
N GLN A 313 16.34 4.58 5.76
CA GLN A 313 15.50 5.77 5.73
C GLN A 313 16.32 7.01 5.33
N PRO A 314 15.92 7.75 4.29
CA PRO A 314 16.61 8.98 3.91
C PRO A 314 16.53 10.05 5.00
N SER A 315 17.68 10.40 5.58
CA SER A 315 17.78 11.37 6.69
C SER A 315 17.23 12.75 6.35
N GLN A 316 17.21 13.12 5.07
CA GLN A 316 16.73 14.42 4.58
C GLN A 316 15.20 14.54 4.60
N LEU A 317 14.46 13.42 4.58
CA LEU A 317 13.00 13.45 4.51
C LEU A 317 12.33 13.73 5.86
N ASN A 318 13.07 13.66 6.98
CA ASN A 318 12.58 13.90 8.34
C ASN A 318 11.18 13.29 8.61
N MET A 319 11.04 12.03 8.22
CA MET A 319 9.77 11.29 8.22
C MET A 319 9.73 10.30 9.41
N PRO A 320 8.56 10.03 10.02
CA PRO A 320 8.45 8.94 10.99
C PRO A 320 8.78 7.59 10.35
N LEU A 321 9.44 6.69 11.09
CA LEU A 321 9.81 5.35 10.57
C LEU A 321 8.60 4.59 10.01
N GLU A 322 7.45 4.66 10.67
CA GLU A 322 6.23 4.00 10.19
C GLU A 322 5.77 4.52 8.82
N GLU A 323 5.87 5.83 8.59
CA GLU A 323 5.51 6.41 7.30
C GLU A 323 6.49 5.99 6.21
N TYR A 324 7.78 5.83 6.54
CA TYR A 324 8.77 5.29 5.60
C TYR A 324 8.47 3.82 5.24
N LEU A 325 8.17 2.98 6.23
CA LEU A 325 7.82 1.57 6.02
C LEU A 325 6.52 1.38 5.22
N ASP A 326 5.57 2.30 5.33
CA ASP A 326 4.33 2.28 4.55
C ASP A 326 4.50 2.90 3.13
N ARG A 327 5.57 3.68 2.87
CA ARG A 327 5.83 4.36 1.57
C ARG A 327 6.82 3.63 0.68
N GLU A 328 7.87 3.06 1.27
CA GLU A 328 8.83 2.22 0.56
C GLU A 328 8.31 0.79 0.55
N ASP A 329 8.21 0.21 -0.63
CA ASP A 329 7.73 -1.15 -0.82
C ASP A 329 8.83 -2.09 -1.35
N ASN A 330 10.02 -1.55 -1.64
CA ASN A 330 11.15 -2.29 -2.15
C ASN A 330 12.44 -1.95 -1.40
N PHE A 331 12.92 -2.89 -0.62
CA PHE A 331 14.08 -2.73 0.24
C PHE A 331 15.26 -3.56 -0.28
N GLY A 332 16.31 -2.88 -0.75
CA GLY A 332 17.58 -3.52 -1.13
C GLY A 332 18.61 -3.49 -0.01
N MET A 333 19.16 -4.65 0.35
CA MET A 333 20.26 -4.79 1.30
C MET A 333 21.41 -5.59 0.70
N ILE A 334 22.62 -5.02 0.72
CA ILE A 334 23.85 -5.69 0.26
C ILE A 334 24.75 -5.98 1.45
N PHE A 335 25.08 -7.23 1.70
CA PHE A 335 26.05 -7.68 2.70
C PHE A 335 27.36 -8.08 2.01
N PHE A 336 28.51 -7.72 2.59
CA PHE A 336 29.82 -8.13 2.08
C PHE A 336 30.46 -9.18 2.97
N VAL A 337 30.96 -10.25 2.38
CA VAL A 337 31.66 -11.33 3.06
C VAL A 337 33.08 -11.51 2.53
N ASP A 338 33.98 -11.99 3.37
CA ASP A 338 35.36 -12.28 2.99
C ASP A 338 35.48 -13.62 2.21
N GLU A 339 36.71 -14.02 1.90
CA GLU A 339 37.01 -15.30 1.27
C GLU A 339 36.54 -16.54 2.07
N ASN A 340 36.17 -16.39 3.35
CA ASN A 340 35.71 -17.44 4.25
C ASN A 340 34.19 -17.36 4.54
N MET A 341 33.44 -16.51 3.84
CA MET A 341 32.01 -16.23 4.09
C MET A 341 31.75 -15.57 5.45
N THR A 342 32.76 -14.97 6.05
CA THR A 342 32.60 -14.17 7.27
C THR A 342 32.17 -12.78 6.86
N LEU A 343 31.12 -12.26 7.52
CA LEU A 343 30.67 -10.89 7.30
C LEU A 343 31.84 -9.92 7.54
N ILE A 344 32.25 -9.21 6.50
CA ILE A 344 33.21 -8.13 6.63
C ILE A 344 32.48 -7.04 7.40
N SER A 345 33.04 -6.62 8.53
CA SER A 345 32.38 -5.77 9.52
C SER A 345 31.88 -4.46 8.91
N THR A 346 30.67 -4.57 8.35
CA THR A 346 29.69 -3.54 8.10
C THR A 346 30.02 -2.58 6.95
N LYS A 347 29.83 -3.04 5.73
CA LYS A 347 29.33 -2.16 4.66
C LYS A 347 28.00 -2.74 4.23
N ILE A 348 26.91 -1.99 4.40
CA ILE A 348 25.65 -2.33 3.75
C ILE A 348 25.40 -1.27 2.70
N GLN A 349 25.26 -1.66 1.44
CA GLN A 349 24.79 -0.74 0.41
C GLN A 349 23.28 -0.90 0.23
N ILE A 350 22.59 0.23 0.22
CA ILE A 350 21.14 0.33 0.36
C ILE A 350 20.66 1.46 -0.55
N ASN A 351 19.84 1.15 -1.56
CA ASN A 351 19.23 2.15 -2.45
C ASN A 351 20.23 3.28 -2.83
N ASP A 352 21.46 2.88 -3.21
CA ASP A 352 22.66 3.68 -3.55
C ASP A 352 23.52 4.31 -2.43
N TRP A 353 23.18 4.13 -1.16
CA TRP A 353 23.96 4.61 0.00
C TRP A 353 24.76 3.48 0.67
N ILE A 354 26.04 3.71 0.99
CA ILE A 354 26.87 2.76 1.74
C ILE A 354 26.86 3.16 3.22
N VAL A 355 26.30 2.31 4.08
CA VAL A 355 26.24 2.47 5.53
C VAL A 355 27.30 1.58 6.19
N ASN A 356 28.13 2.16 7.06
CA ASN A 356 28.98 1.38 7.98
C ASN A 356 28.24 1.20 9.31
N ILE A 357 28.15 -0.03 9.80
CA ILE A 357 27.41 -0.44 11.02
C ILE A 357 28.39 -0.79 12.14
N ASN A 358 29.66 -0.33 12.06
CA ASN A 358 30.71 -0.75 12.98
C ASN A 358 30.47 -0.34 14.45
N ASP A 359 29.43 0.44 14.74
CA ASP A 359 29.16 1.06 16.05
C ASP A 359 27.75 0.83 16.61
N PHE A 360 26.93 -0.08 16.05
CA PHE A 360 25.59 -0.34 16.59
C PHE A 360 25.44 -1.78 17.07
N GLU A 361 25.25 -1.94 18.38
CA GLU A 361 24.52 -3.07 18.96
C GLU A 361 23.05 -2.92 18.53
N LEU A 362 22.74 -3.28 17.27
CA LEU A 362 21.35 -3.48 16.84
C LEU A 362 20.79 -4.73 17.49
#